data_AF-A0A399ZZ13-F1
#
_entry.id   AF-A0A399ZZ13-F1
#
_cell.length_a   1.000
_cell.length_b   1.000
_cell.length_c   1.000
_cell.angle_alpha   90.00
_cell.angle_beta   90.00
_cell.angle_gamma   90.00
#
_symmetry.space_group_name_H-M   'P 1'
#
loop_
_entity.id
_entity.type
_entity.pdbx_description
1 polymer ?
#
loop_
_entity_poly.entity_id
_entity_poly.type
_entity_poly.pdbx_seq_one_letter_code
_entity_poly.pdbx_strand_id
1 'polypeptide(L)'
;MTASTLAAALHARPYPEVRLAAALLGVRRALPHGPKAAWVDAITALWHDPAPRARAIAQLPPAARTLLARLLAMGSLPAPLLIHQAGPLRLPTYRHSGLPPAPHSPLERLVWVGLITPDSPPGHPQARLSLPTDLVEPLRADLAAQGLLPPRPAPTGLLPTLPSALPDLLPDMAAYLSFLHQHPGLRLRGGRWLPSAALAALAHRLRSPGDPTSHARHPALAWLAFLAAGLHGQGEISAAGWDYLTAAPAAQLRRLWQGWLHAPPALRSAHRQPVCRLAAGWPALWARLLMSLPHDAAWGATQVAAALLAAAPQLDPYLCAHFRTLDELEQDIADALAQMARFGALQPSSLPGGTESDEGADAPYRLTALGRWLLAPDAAPAPAWAWSTTPAAPACAAAGSAPARPASRGCGSRARAAHRWRRSAARLS
;
A
#
# COMPACT_ATOMS: atom_id res chain seq x y z
N MET A 1 -7.24 1.47 -34.53
CA MET A 1 -7.96 2.00 -33.35
C MET A 1 -8.16 0.83 -32.38
N THR A 2 -7.58 0.89 -31.18
CA THR A 2 -7.84 -0.12 -30.15
C THR A 2 -9.28 0.02 -29.65
N ALA A 3 -10.00 -1.10 -29.56
CA ALA A 3 -11.36 -1.09 -29.03
C ALA A 3 -11.32 -0.67 -27.54
N SER A 4 -12.20 0.25 -27.14
CA SER A 4 -12.29 0.69 -25.73
C SER A 4 -12.74 -0.47 -24.84
N THR A 5 -11.90 -0.82 -23.86
CA THR A 5 -12.25 -1.86 -22.89
C THR A 5 -13.39 -1.44 -21.97
N LEU A 6 -13.53 -0.14 -21.70
CA LEU A 6 -14.69 0.41 -20.99
C LEU A 6 -15.98 0.20 -21.79
N ALA A 7 -15.99 0.55 -23.08
CA ALA A 7 -17.19 0.42 -23.91
C ALA A 7 -17.65 -1.05 -23.99
N ALA A 8 -16.73 -1.98 -24.22
CA ALA A 8 -17.01 -3.41 -24.21
C ALA A 8 -17.61 -3.87 -22.87
N ALA A 9 -17.01 -3.43 -21.76
CA ALA A 9 -17.47 -3.73 -20.40
C ALA A 9 -18.89 -3.18 -20.12
N LEU A 10 -19.21 -1.97 -20.60
CA LEU A 10 -20.54 -1.37 -20.47
C LEU A 10 -21.58 -2.03 -21.38
N HIS A 11 -21.20 -2.46 -22.59
CA HIS A 11 -22.06 -3.23 -23.48
C HIS A 11 -22.45 -4.59 -22.90
N ALA A 12 -21.57 -5.23 -22.13
CA ALA A 12 -21.88 -6.49 -21.45
C ALA A 12 -22.91 -6.33 -20.30
N ARG A 13 -23.12 -5.11 -19.77
CA ARG A 13 -24.03 -4.87 -18.65
C ARG A 13 -25.51 -4.85 -19.07
N PRO A 14 -26.44 -5.26 -18.18
CA PRO A 14 -27.87 -5.05 -18.42
C PRO A 14 -28.21 -3.56 -18.64
N TYR A 15 -29.18 -3.29 -19.53
CA TYR A 15 -29.64 -1.93 -19.83
C TYR A 15 -30.00 -1.09 -18.58
N PRO A 16 -30.68 -1.64 -17.55
CA PRO A 16 -30.97 -0.90 -16.33
C PRO A 16 -29.72 -0.39 -15.58
N GLU A 17 -28.61 -1.12 -15.64
CA GLU A 17 -27.36 -0.72 -14.98
C GLU A 17 -26.65 0.39 -15.74
N VAL A 18 -26.62 0.31 -17.07
CA VAL A 18 -26.09 1.39 -17.94
C VAL A 18 -26.90 2.67 -17.74
N ARG A 19 -28.23 2.54 -17.63
CA ARG A 19 -29.12 3.66 -17.32
C ARG A 19 -28.81 4.29 -15.96
N LEU A 20 -28.55 3.46 -14.95
CA LEU A 20 -28.16 3.91 -13.62
C LEU A 20 -26.84 4.68 -13.65
N ALA A 21 -25.82 4.13 -14.32
CA ALA A 21 -24.53 4.79 -14.50
C ALA A 21 -24.68 6.16 -15.19
N ALA A 22 -25.44 6.21 -16.29
CA ALA A 22 -25.72 7.46 -17.01
C ALA A 22 -26.44 8.50 -16.12
N ALA A 23 -27.33 8.07 -15.23
CA ALA A 23 -28.01 8.95 -14.29
C ALA A 23 -27.06 9.50 -13.22
N LEU A 24 -26.23 8.63 -12.61
CA LEU A 24 -25.27 9.01 -11.58
C LEU A 24 -24.16 9.94 -12.09
N LEU A 25 -23.77 9.78 -13.36
CA LEU A 25 -22.79 10.64 -14.03
C LEU A 25 -23.41 11.92 -14.64
N GLY A 26 -24.72 12.10 -14.54
CA GLY A 26 -25.43 13.26 -15.10
C GLY A 26 -25.60 13.24 -16.62
N VAL A 27 -25.07 12.23 -17.32
CA VAL A 27 -25.15 12.06 -18.78
C VAL A 27 -26.60 11.87 -19.25
N ARG A 28 -27.46 11.26 -18.43
CA ARG A 28 -28.87 11.04 -18.75
C ARG A 28 -29.65 12.34 -19.03
N ARG A 29 -29.24 13.48 -18.48
CA ARG A 29 -29.91 14.77 -18.75
C ARG A 29 -29.81 15.20 -20.22
N ALA A 30 -28.70 14.87 -20.87
CA ALA A 30 -28.50 15.14 -22.30
C ALA A 30 -29.24 14.14 -23.19
N LEU A 31 -29.48 12.92 -22.69
CA LEU A 31 -30.08 11.80 -23.44
C LEU A 31 -31.16 11.07 -22.60
N PRO A 32 -32.30 11.70 -22.29
CA PRO A 32 -33.29 11.15 -21.35
C PRO A 32 -33.91 9.81 -21.80
N HIS A 33 -34.04 9.62 -23.12
CA HIS A 33 -34.60 8.42 -23.76
C HIS A 33 -33.62 7.74 -24.73
N GLY A 34 -32.31 7.87 -24.47
CA GLY A 34 -31.29 7.29 -25.33
C GLY A 34 -31.35 5.75 -25.38
N PRO A 35 -31.08 5.14 -26.56
CA PRO A 35 -30.84 3.71 -26.62
C PRO A 35 -29.59 3.33 -25.80
N LYS A 36 -29.44 2.05 -25.43
CA LYS A 36 -28.31 1.56 -24.63
C LYS A 36 -26.96 2.02 -25.20
N ALA A 37 -26.78 1.87 -26.51
CA ALA A 37 -25.56 2.25 -27.22
C ALA A 37 -25.21 3.73 -27.00
N ALA A 38 -26.17 4.64 -27.17
CA ALA A 38 -25.93 6.07 -26.97
C ALA A 38 -25.49 6.42 -25.54
N TRP A 39 -26.00 5.71 -24.53
CA TRP A 39 -25.52 5.88 -23.15
C TRP A 39 -24.14 5.29 -22.92
N VAL A 40 -23.84 4.13 -23.50
CA VAL A 40 -22.48 3.55 -23.45
C VAL A 40 -21.48 4.52 -24.07
N ASP A 41 -21.78 5.07 -25.24
CA ASP A 41 -20.93 6.04 -25.93
C ASP A 41 -20.71 7.29 -25.09
N ALA A 42 -21.78 7.85 -24.52
CA ALA A 42 -21.70 9.07 -23.74
C ALA A 42 -20.99 8.89 -22.39
N ILE A 43 -21.16 7.74 -21.72
CA ILE A 43 -20.37 7.38 -20.52
C ILE A 43 -18.89 7.19 -20.89
N THR A 44 -18.63 6.52 -22.02
CA THR A 44 -17.26 6.27 -22.49
C THR A 44 -16.55 7.57 -22.82
N ALA A 45 -17.22 8.49 -23.53
CA ALA A 45 -16.71 9.82 -23.85
C ALA A 45 -16.41 10.63 -22.58
N LEU A 46 -17.30 10.61 -21.59
CA LEU A 46 -17.09 11.29 -20.30
C LEU A 46 -15.83 10.80 -19.60
N TRP A 47 -15.60 9.49 -19.56
CA TRP A 47 -14.43 8.92 -18.90
C TRP A 47 -13.13 9.10 -19.69
N HIS A 48 -13.18 9.29 -21.01
CA HIS A 48 -11.99 9.56 -21.81
C HIS A 48 -11.60 11.06 -21.83
N ASP A 49 -12.57 11.96 -21.69
CA ASP A 49 -12.31 13.40 -21.61
C ASP A 49 -11.73 13.79 -20.22
N PRO A 50 -10.53 14.42 -20.15
CA PRO A 50 -9.89 14.80 -18.90
C PRO A 50 -10.74 15.68 -17.97
N ALA A 51 -11.44 16.68 -18.52
CA ALA A 51 -12.13 17.67 -17.68
C ALA A 51 -13.43 17.12 -17.05
N PRO A 52 -14.31 16.41 -17.78
CA PRO A 52 -15.42 15.66 -17.21
C PRO A 52 -14.96 14.54 -16.27
N ARG A 53 -13.92 13.76 -16.62
CA ARG A 53 -13.38 12.70 -15.76
C ARG A 53 -12.91 13.23 -14.41
N ALA A 54 -12.07 14.27 -14.38
CA ALA A 54 -11.58 14.86 -13.14
C ALA A 54 -12.73 15.37 -12.25
N ARG A 55 -13.75 16.00 -12.85
CA ARG A 55 -14.97 16.42 -12.13
C ARG A 55 -15.75 15.23 -11.56
N ALA A 56 -15.93 14.16 -12.34
CA ALA A 56 -16.62 12.95 -11.90
C ALA A 56 -15.87 12.28 -10.73
N ILE A 57 -14.53 12.21 -10.79
CA ILE A 57 -13.69 11.71 -9.69
C ILE A 57 -13.85 12.57 -8.45
N ALA A 58 -13.79 13.91 -8.58
CA ALA A 58 -13.92 14.83 -7.46
C ALA A 58 -15.29 14.72 -6.76
N GLN A 59 -16.34 14.32 -7.48
CA GLN A 59 -17.68 14.08 -6.94
C GLN A 59 -17.83 12.71 -6.26
N LEU A 60 -16.84 11.82 -6.34
CA LEU A 60 -16.87 10.55 -5.61
C LEU A 60 -16.66 10.80 -4.10
N PRO A 61 -17.37 10.06 -3.23
CA PRO A 61 -17.09 10.06 -1.80
C PRO A 61 -15.60 9.78 -1.52
N PRO A 62 -14.99 10.38 -0.47
CA PRO A 62 -13.58 10.16 -0.15
C PRO A 62 -13.19 8.68 -0.08
N ALA A 63 -14.01 7.84 0.56
CA ALA A 63 -13.76 6.40 0.66
C ALA A 63 -13.75 5.69 -0.71
N ALA A 64 -14.57 6.13 -1.68
CA ALA A 64 -14.58 5.59 -3.03
C ALA A 64 -13.34 6.03 -3.82
N ARG A 65 -12.86 7.27 -3.62
CA ARG A 65 -11.59 7.73 -4.21
C ARG A 65 -10.40 6.97 -3.67
N THR A 66 -10.35 6.73 -2.35
CA THR A 66 -9.30 5.90 -1.73
C THR A 66 -9.33 4.47 -2.26
N LEU A 67 -10.51 3.88 -2.39
CA LEU A 67 -10.65 2.54 -2.98
C LEU A 67 -10.19 2.49 -4.44
N LEU A 68 -10.53 3.50 -5.24
CA LEU A 68 -10.09 3.62 -6.63
C LEU A 68 -8.56 3.73 -6.74
N ALA A 69 -7.94 4.57 -5.90
CA ALA A 69 -6.49 4.69 -5.83
C ALA A 69 -5.81 3.35 -5.47
N ARG A 70 -6.38 2.61 -4.51
CA ARG A 70 -5.92 1.27 -4.13
C ARG A 70 -6.05 0.28 -5.29
N LEU A 71 -7.16 0.29 -6.01
CA LEU A 71 -7.36 -0.57 -7.18
C LEU A 71 -6.36 -0.29 -8.30
N LEU A 72 -6.04 0.97 -8.55
CA LEU A 72 -5.01 1.36 -9.54
C LEU A 72 -3.60 0.92 -9.16
N ALA A 73 -3.32 0.83 -7.85
CA ALA A 73 -2.05 0.31 -7.35
C ALA A 73 -1.97 -1.22 -7.45
N MET A 74 -3.07 -1.94 -7.21
CA MET A 74 -3.10 -3.41 -7.20
C MET A 74 -3.47 -4.03 -8.56
N GLY A 75 -4.00 -3.23 -9.50
CA GLY A 75 -4.42 -3.63 -10.84
C GLY A 75 -5.77 -4.38 -10.84
N SER A 76 -5.81 -5.57 -10.22
CA SER A 76 -7.02 -6.38 -10.10
C SER A 76 -7.05 -7.13 -8.77
N LEU A 77 -8.24 -7.29 -8.19
CA LEU A 77 -8.41 -8.02 -6.94
C LEU A 77 -9.56 -9.02 -7.02
N PRO A 78 -9.49 -10.11 -6.23
CA PRO A 78 -10.65 -10.98 -6.01
C PRO A 78 -11.84 -10.19 -5.48
N ALA A 79 -13.01 -10.38 -6.07
CA ALA A 79 -14.25 -9.73 -5.65
C ALA A 79 -14.59 -10.00 -4.17
N PRO A 80 -14.42 -11.21 -3.60
CA PRO A 80 -14.67 -11.45 -2.18
C PRO A 80 -13.83 -10.54 -1.27
N LEU A 81 -12.56 -10.32 -1.64
CA LEU A 81 -11.65 -9.46 -0.87
C LEU A 81 -12.10 -8.01 -0.88
N LEU A 82 -12.49 -7.49 -2.06
CA LEU A 82 -13.00 -6.13 -2.18
C LEU A 82 -14.34 -5.94 -1.49
N ILE A 83 -15.25 -6.91 -1.60
CA ILE A 83 -16.55 -6.88 -0.92
C ILE A 83 -16.35 -6.83 0.60
N HIS A 84 -15.40 -7.61 1.12
CA HIS A 84 -15.08 -7.57 2.55
C HIS A 84 -14.51 -6.20 2.97
N GLN A 85 -13.54 -5.66 2.23
CA GLN A 85 -12.84 -4.43 2.63
C GLN A 85 -13.64 -3.15 2.39
N ALA A 86 -14.42 -3.11 1.31
CA ALA A 86 -15.10 -1.91 0.85
C ALA A 86 -16.62 -1.98 0.98
N GLY A 87 -17.16 -3.06 1.56
CA GLY A 87 -18.57 -3.26 1.84
C GLY A 87 -19.31 -4.05 0.76
N PRO A 88 -20.56 -4.47 1.08
CA PRO A 88 -21.34 -5.34 0.21
C PRO A 88 -21.57 -4.71 -1.16
N LEU A 89 -21.53 -5.55 -2.20
CA LEU A 89 -21.95 -5.21 -3.56
C LEU A 89 -23.34 -5.79 -3.78
N ARG A 90 -24.35 -4.94 -3.96
CA ARG A 90 -25.67 -5.41 -4.39
C ARG A 90 -25.82 -5.11 -5.86
N LEU A 91 -26.36 -6.08 -6.58
CA LEU A 91 -26.84 -5.82 -7.92
C LEU A 91 -27.99 -4.81 -7.82
N PRO A 92 -28.00 -3.77 -8.65
CA PRO A 92 -29.08 -2.79 -8.62
C PRO A 92 -30.37 -3.48 -9.06
N THR A 93 -31.21 -3.86 -8.10
CA THR A 93 -32.60 -4.24 -8.37
C THR A 93 -33.33 -2.97 -8.76
N TYR A 94 -33.60 -2.81 -10.06
CA TYR A 94 -34.28 -1.64 -10.58
C TYR A 94 -35.74 -1.63 -10.10
N ARG A 95 -36.02 -0.94 -8.99
CA ARG A 95 -37.40 -0.65 -8.59
C ARG A 95 -37.96 0.45 -9.49
N HIS A 96 -39.23 0.35 -9.86
CA HIS A 96 -39.92 1.30 -10.75
C HIS A 96 -40.05 2.74 -10.20
N SER A 97 -39.50 3.03 -9.02
CA SER A 97 -39.61 4.31 -8.32
C SER A 97 -38.81 5.47 -8.93
N GLY A 98 -38.18 5.29 -10.10
CA GLY A 98 -37.56 6.37 -10.89
C GLY A 98 -36.25 6.97 -10.34
N LEU A 99 -36.04 6.92 -9.02
CA LEU A 99 -34.82 7.38 -8.36
C LEU A 99 -33.83 6.22 -8.15
N PRO A 100 -32.54 6.44 -8.46
CA PRO A 100 -31.51 5.46 -8.15
C PRO A 100 -31.38 5.32 -6.62
N PRO A 101 -31.34 4.09 -6.07
CA PRO A 101 -31.07 3.91 -4.65
C PRO A 101 -29.70 4.53 -4.29
N ALA A 102 -29.51 4.90 -3.03
CA ALA A 102 -28.20 5.32 -2.55
C ALA A 102 -27.27 4.10 -2.45
N PRO A 103 -26.00 4.20 -2.90
CA PRO A 103 -25.04 3.12 -2.73
C PRO A 103 -24.74 2.95 -1.23
N HIS A 104 -24.75 1.72 -0.76
CA HIS A 104 -24.46 1.33 0.63
C HIS A 104 -22.97 1.22 0.88
N SER A 105 -22.15 1.15 -0.16
CA SER A 105 -20.72 0.94 -0.03
C SER A 105 -19.90 1.72 -1.07
N PRO A 106 -18.66 2.11 -0.75
CA PRO A 106 -17.72 2.68 -1.72
C PRO A 106 -17.52 1.82 -2.97
N LEU A 107 -17.49 0.49 -2.80
CA LEU A 107 -17.36 -0.45 -3.91
C LEU A 107 -18.58 -0.39 -4.83
N GLU A 108 -19.79 -0.45 -4.26
CA GLU A 108 -21.03 -0.35 -5.00
C GLU A 108 -21.11 0.96 -5.79
N ARG A 109 -20.65 2.08 -5.20
CA ARG A 109 -20.53 3.37 -5.90
C ARG A 109 -19.65 3.27 -7.15
N LEU A 110 -18.46 2.69 -7.03
CA LEU A 110 -17.52 2.55 -8.16
C LEU A 110 -18.04 1.62 -9.26
N VAL A 111 -18.73 0.54 -8.88
CA VAL A 111 -19.40 -0.36 -9.84
C VAL A 111 -20.51 0.39 -10.56
N TRP A 112 -21.37 1.11 -9.84
CA TRP A 112 -22.53 1.79 -10.44
C TRP A 112 -22.17 2.95 -11.37
N VAL A 113 -21.04 3.63 -11.17
CA VAL A 113 -20.55 4.65 -12.11
C VAL A 113 -19.82 4.06 -13.32
N GLY A 114 -19.71 2.74 -13.40
CA GLY A 114 -19.11 2.03 -14.54
C GLY A 114 -17.59 1.92 -14.51
N LEU A 115 -16.93 2.32 -13.42
CA LEU A 115 -15.46 2.29 -13.32
C LEU A 115 -14.91 0.89 -13.03
N ILE A 116 -15.68 0.04 -12.36
CA ILE A 116 -15.29 -1.33 -12.03
C ILE A 116 -16.29 -2.28 -12.65
N THR A 117 -15.81 -3.23 -13.43
CA THR A 117 -16.60 -4.36 -13.93
C THR A 117 -16.15 -5.65 -13.28
N PRO A 118 -17.10 -6.49 -12.81
CA PRO A 118 -16.77 -7.86 -12.50
C PRO A 118 -16.54 -8.64 -13.79
N ASP A 119 -15.52 -9.49 -13.83
CA ASP A 119 -15.24 -10.38 -14.97
C ASP A 119 -16.21 -11.56 -15.06
N SER A 120 -16.94 -11.82 -13.98
CA SER A 120 -17.87 -12.93 -13.78
C SER A 120 -19.10 -12.46 -13.00
N PRO A 121 -20.20 -13.23 -12.96
CA PRO A 121 -21.37 -12.88 -12.13
C PRO A 121 -20.97 -12.66 -10.66
N PRO A 122 -21.56 -11.67 -9.97
CA PRO A 122 -21.28 -11.44 -8.55
C PRO A 122 -21.72 -12.67 -7.74
N GLY A 123 -20.83 -13.14 -6.86
CA GLY A 123 -21.04 -14.35 -6.06
C GLY A 123 -20.21 -15.55 -6.54
N HIS A 124 -19.62 -15.49 -7.74
CA HIS A 124 -18.62 -16.48 -8.13
C HIS A 124 -17.36 -16.31 -7.25
N PRO A 125 -16.83 -17.37 -6.61
CA PRO A 125 -15.69 -17.26 -5.68
C PRO A 125 -14.41 -16.74 -6.36
N GLN A 126 -14.32 -16.94 -7.68
CA GLN A 126 -13.21 -16.45 -8.50
C GLN A 126 -13.52 -15.15 -9.25
N ALA A 127 -14.69 -14.54 -9.05
CA ALA A 127 -15.00 -13.26 -9.69
C ALA A 127 -13.92 -12.24 -9.30
N ARG A 128 -13.42 -11.50 -10.27
CA ARG A 128 -12.45 -10.42 -10.07
C ARG A 128 -13.10 -9.12 -10.48
N LEU A 129 -12.68 -8.08 -9.79
CA LEU A 129 -13.07 -6.72 -10.08
C LEU A 129 -11.82 -6.02 -10.64
N SER A 130 -11.95 -5.53 -11.87
CA SER A 130 -10.88 -4.84 -12.56
C SER A 130 -11.35 -3.49 -13.09
N LEU A 131 -10.40 -2.58 -13.24
CA LEU A 131 -10.59 -1.34 -13.97
C LEU A 131 -10.44 -1.62 -15.48
N PRO A 132 -11.21 -0.94 -16.34
CA PRO A 132 -10.95 -0.95 -17.77
C PRO A 132 -9.51 -0.50 -18.07
N THR A 133 -8.79 -1.29 -18.85
CA THR A 133 -7.36 -1.06 -19.11
C THR A 133 -7.07 0.27 -19.79
N ASP A 134 -8.00 0.74 -20.64
CA ASP A 134 -7.96 2.03 -21.30
C ASP A 134 -8.11 3.23 -20.35
N LEU A 135 -8.60 3.01 -19.12
CA LEU A 135 -8.74 4.05 -18.10
C LEU A 135 -7.62 4.06 -17.05
N VAL A 136 -6.74 3.05 -17.00
CA VAL A 136 -5.75 2.91 -15.91
C VAL A 136 -4.81 4.12 -15.83
N GLU A 137 -4.13 4.48 -16.93
CA GLU A 137 -3.21 5.63 -16.93
C GLU A 137 -3.93 6.98 -16.76
N PRO A 138 -5.06 7.26 -17.47
CA PRO A 138 -5.79 8.51 -17.27
C PRO A 138 -6.28 8.70 -15.82
N LEU A 139 -6.82 7.67 -15.19
CA LEU A 139 -7.27 7.74 -13.79
C LEU A 139 -6.10 7.91 -12.83
N ARG A 140 -4.96 7.27 -13.11
CA ARG A 140 -3.74 7.41 -12.32
C ARG A 140 -3.23 8.85 -12.35
N ALA A 141 -3.19 9.49 -13.52
CA ALA A 141 -2.78 10.88 -13.65
C ALA A 141 -3.68 11.83 -12.83
N ASP A 142 -5.01 11.66 -12.92
CA ASP A 142 -5.95 12.53 -12.21
C ASP A 142 -5.90 12.36 -10.69
N LEU A 143 -5.69 11.14 -10.19
CA LEU A 143 -5.56 10.89 -8.75
C LEU A 143 -4.21 11.32 -8.20
N ALA A 144 -3.14 11.21 -9.00
CA ALA A 144 -1.82 11.76 -8.65
C ALA A 144 -1.88 13.29 -8.55
N ALA A 145 -2.54 13.97 -9.49
CA ALA A 145 -2.76 15.42 -9.45
C ALA A 145 -3.58 15.87 -8.22
N GLN A 146 -4.40 14.98 -7.65
CA GLN A 146 -5.15 15.20 -6.42
C GLN A 146 -4.38 14.80 -5.14
N GLY A 147 -3.14 14.33 -5.24
CA GLY A 147 -2.35 13.86 -4.11
C GLY A 147 -2.88 12.57 -3.45
N LEU A 148 -3.71 11.81 -4.17
CA LEU A 148 -4.34 10.57 -3.66
C LEU A 148 -3.53 9.31 -3.96
N LEU A 149 -2.54 9.41 -4.85
CA LEU A 149 -1.56 8.36 -5.11
C LEU A 149 -0.20 8.78 -4.56
N PRO A 150 0.56 7.86 -3.94
CA PRO A 150 1.94 8.16 -3.61
C PRO A 150 2.71 8.49 -4.90
N PRO A 151 3.65 9.46 -4.88
CA PRO A 151 4.51 9.69 -6.02
C PRO A 151 5.19 8.37 -6.39
N ARG A 152 5.11 7.99 -7.67
CA ARG A 152 5.83 6.81 -8.16
C ARG A 152 7.31 7.03 -7.81
N PRO A 153 7.96 6.12 -7.05
CA PRO A 153 9.37 6.28 -6.77
C PRO A 153 10.08 6.39 -8.12
N ALA A 154 10.88 7.45 -8.30
CA ALA A 154 11.71 7.57 -9.47
C ALA A 154 12.57 6.29 -9.56
N PRO A 155 12.81 5.75 -10.78
CA PRO A 155 13.75 4.66 -10.95
C PRO A 155 15.13 5.19 -10.55
N THR A 156 15.48 5.05 -9.27
CA THR A 156 16.73 5.57 -8.73
C THR A 156 17.72 4.43 -8.90
N GLY A 157 18.58 4.58 -9.89
CA GLY A 157 19.70 3.68 -10.09
C GLY A 157 20.63 3.76 -8.88
N LEU A 158 21.02 2.57 -8.40
CA LEU A 158 22.26 2.28 -7.67
C LEU A 158 22.47 3.07 -6.36
N LEU A 159 21.97 2.50 -5.25
CA LEU A 159 22.62 2.35 -3.94
C LEU A 159 21.72 1.46 -3.03
N PRO A 160 22.25 0.60 -2.14
CA PRO A 160 21.46 -0.24 -1.24
C PRO A 160 20.98 0.60 -0.04
N THR A 161 20.08 1.54 -0.29
CA THR A 161 19.42 2.30 0.77
C THR A 161 18.25 1.48 1.29
N LEU A 162 18.30 1.12 2.59
CA LEU A 162 17.23 0.46 3.32
C LEU A 162 15.89 1.15 3.00
N PRO A 163 14.95 0.47 2.32
CA PRO A 163 13.70 1.09 1.95
C PRO A 163 12.93 1.40 3.24
N SER A 164 12.24 2.54 3.25
CA SER A 164 11.10 2.77 4.13
C SER A 164 10.11 1.61 3.93
N ALA A 165 10.29 0.52 4.69
CA ALA A 165 9.80 -0.81 4.32
C ALA A 165 8.33 -1.04 4.71
N LEU A 166 7.78 -0.22 5.60
CA LEU A 166 6.43 -0.40 6.12
C LEU A 166 5.29 -0.07 5.15
N PRO A 167 5.32 1.07 4.41
CA PRO A 167 4.24 1.46 3.51
C PRO A 167 3.98 0.45 2.40
N ASP A 168 4.98 -0.37 2.08
CA ASP A 168 4.95 -1.31 0.96
C ASP A 168 4.77 -2.77 1.39
N LEU A 169 5.15 -3.14 2.63
CA LEU A 169 5.06 -4.53 3.11
C LEU A 169 3.64 -5.12 3.02
N LEU A 170 2.61 -4.41 3.52
CA LEU A 170 1.24 -4.93 3.50
C LEU A 170 0.66 -5.01 2.07
N PRO A 171 0.79 -3.97 1.22
CA PRO A 171 0.43 -4.06 -0.18
C PRO A 171 1.16 -5.17 -0.93
N ASP A 172 2.48 -5.32 -0.74
CA ASP A 172 3.30 -6.33 -1.39
C ASP A 172 2.92 -7.75 -0.92
N MET A 173 2.60 -7.93 0.36
CA MET A 173 2.06 -9.19 0.88
C MET A 173 0.70 -9.54 0.27
N ALA A 174 -0.20 -8.57 0.14
CA ALA A 174 -1.49 -8.78 -0.52
C ALA A 174 -1.32 -9.11 -2.01
N ALA A 175 -0.39 -8.44 -2.70
CA ALA A 175 -0.05 -8.73 -4.09
C ALA A 175 0.55 -10.13 -4.25
N TYR A 176 1.44 -10.53 -3.33
CA TYR A 176 2.04 -11.86 -3.26
C TYR A 176 0.99 -12.96 -3.12
N LEU A 177 0.13 -12.88 -2.08
CA LEU A 177 -0.92 -13.88 -1.84
C LEU A 177 -1.93 -13.93 -2.98
N SER A 178 -2.33 -12.77 -3.51
CA SER A 178 -3.23 -12.69 -4.66
C SER A 178 -2.62 -13.34 -5.90
N PHE A 179 -1.32 -13.14 -6.13
CA PHE A 179 -0.61 -13.77 -7.24
C PHE A 179 -0.62 -15.29 -7.12
N LEU A 180 -0.29 -15.84 -5.95
CA LEU A 180 -0.32 -17.29 -5.74
C LEU A 180 -1.71 -17.88 -5.98
N HIS A 181 -2.75 -17.22 -5.46
CA HIS A 181 -4.14 -17.65 -5.65
C HIS A 181 -4.60 -17.66 -7.12
N GLN A 182 -4.13 -16.70 -7.91
CA GLN A 182 -4.45 -16.62 -9.35
C GLN A 182 -3.79 -17.72 -10.17
N HIS A 183 -2.83 -18.42 -9.59
CA HIS A 183 -2.01 -19.38 -10.29
C HIS A 183 -1.88 -20.69 -9.49
N PRO A 184 -2.99 -21.39 -9.20
CA PRO A 184 -3.01 -22.58 -8.34
C PRO A 184 -2.20 -23.74 -8.94
N GLY A 185 -2.04 -23.77 -10.27
CA GLY A 185 -1.24 -24.76 -10.98
C GLY A 185 0.27 -24.48 -11.00
N LEU A 186 0.76 -23.44 -10.30
CA LEU A 186 2.19 -23.18 -10.22
C LEU A 186 2.88 -24.31 -9.47
N ARG A 187 3.55 -25.18 -10.25
CA ARG A 187 4.49 -26.17 -9.71
C ARG A 187 5.68 -25.44 -9.12
N LEU A 188 5.59 -25.13 -7.84
CA LEU A 188 6.69 -24.54 -7.10
C LEU A 188 7.89 -25.50 -7.15
N ARG A 189 9.05 -25.02 -7.58
CA ARG A 189 10.30 -25.80 -7.52
C ARG A 189 10.57 -26.14 -6.05
N GLY A 190 10.61 -27.44 -5.73
CA GLY A 190 10.75 -27.93 -4.36
C GLY A 190 9.59 -27.54 -3.42
N GLY A 191 8.39 -27.26 -3.97
CA GLY A 191 7.22 -26.85 -3.18
C GLY A 191 7.30 -25.44 -2.60
N ARG A 192 8.34 -24.66 -2.94
CA ARG A 192 8.65 -23.37 -2.29
C ARG A 192 8.89 -22.22 -3.25
N TRP A 193 9.38 -22.49 -4.46
CA TRP A 193 9.92 -21.44 -5.34
C TRP A 193 9.17 -21.28 -6.66
N LEU A 194 8.91 -20.04 -7.05
CA LEU A 194 8.26 -19.71 -8.31
C LEU A 194 9.18 -19.97 -9.53
N PRO A 195 8.64 -20.48 -10.66
CA PRO A 195 9.33 -20.48 -11.95
C PRO A 195 9.70 -19.06 -12.39
N SER A 196 10.76 -18.90 -13.19
CA SER A 196 11.30 -17.58 -13.61
C SER A 196 10.27 -16.67 -14.28
N ALA A 197 9.41 -17.20 -15.16
CA ALA A 197 8.37 -16.40 -15.81
C ALA A 197 7.32 -15.87 -14.81
N ALA A 198 6.90 -16.71 -13.86
CA ALA A 198 5.97 -16.32 -12.79
C ALA A 198 6.62 -15.31 -11.83
N LEU A 199 7.92 -15.48 -11.58
CA LEU A 199 8.72 -14.62 -10.73
C LEU A 199 8.85 -13.19 -11.29
N ALA A 200 9.13 -13.06 -12.59
CA ALA A 200 9.16 -11.77 -13.26
C ALA A 200 7.78 -11.08 -13.21
N ALA A 201 6.71 -11.84 -13.49
CA ALA A 201 5.34 -11.33 -13.41
C ALA A 201 4.96 -10.86 -11.98
N LEU A 202 5.40 -11.57 -10.95
CA LEU A 202 5.19 -11.16 -9.55
C LEU A 202 6.01 -9.91 -9.21
N ALA A 203 7.30 -9.84 -9.58
CA ALA A 203 8.14 -8.69 -9.28
C ALA A 203 7.60 -7.40 -9.89
N HIS A 204 7.03 -7.45 -11.09
CA HIS A 204 6.34 -6.30 -11.70
C HIS A 204 5.10 -5.82 -10.94
N ARG A 205 4.52 -6.64 -10.06
CA ARG A 205 3.36 -6.27 -9.22
C ARG A 205 3.76 -5.69 -7.88
N LEU A 206 5.01 -5.90 -7.45
CA LEU A 206 5.52 -5.33 -6.21
C LEU A 206 5.81 -3.85 -6.40
N ARG A 207 5.69 -3.07 -5.33
CA ARG A 207 5.93 -1.62 -5.38
C ARG A 207 7.40 -1.26 -5.65
N SER A 208 8.31 -2.14 -5.25
CA SER A 208 9.74 -2.05 -5.55
C SER A 208 10.14 -3.18 -6.52
N PRO A 209 9.89 -3.03 -7.83
CA PRO A 209 10.24 -4.05 -8.81
C PRO A 209 11.76 -4.15 -8.95
N GLY A 210 12.32 -5.30 -8.58
CA GLY A 210 13.69 -5.70 -8.95
C GLY A 210 13.68 -6.65 -10.14
N ASP A 211 14.87 -7.05 -10.62
CA ASP A 211 15.02 -8.12 -11.61
C ASP A 211 15.39 -9.45 -10.91
N PRO A 212 14.41 -10.31 -10.60
CA PRO A 212 14.66 -11.49 -9.80
C PRO A 212 15.20 -12.64 -10.66
N THR A 213 16.49 -12.93 -10.56
CA THR A 213 17.06 -14.18 -11.13
C THR A 213 16.50 -15.44 -10.45
N SER A 214 16.22 -15.35 -9.15
CA SER A 214 15.49 -16.37 -8.40
C SER A 214 14.84 -15.77 -7.16
N HIS A 215 13.71 -16.36 -6.75
CA HIS A 215 12.98 -15.94 -5.56
C HIS A 215 13.83 -16.02 -4.27
N ALA A 216 14.74 -17.00 -4.19
CA ALA A 216 15.62 -17.19 -3.04
C ALA A 216 16.80 -16.18 -3.00
N ARG A 217 17.18 -15.61 -4.15
CA ARG A 217 18.26 -14.60 -4.25
C ARG A 217 17.73 -13.17 -4.20
N HIS A 218 16.43 -12.97 -4.38
CA HIS A 218 15.82 -11.65 -4.30
C HIS A 218 15.32 -11.37 -2.87
N PRO A 219 15.97 -10.49 -2.08
CA PRO A 219 15.74 -10.37 -0.64
C PRO A 219 14.30 -10.00 -0.25
N ALA A 220 13.63 -9.15 -1.04
CA ALA A 220 12.24 -8.78 -0.79
C ALA A 220 11.28 -9.96 -1.00
N LEU A 221 11.53 -10.78 -2.02
CA LEU A 221 10.68 -11.91 -2.35
C LEU A 221 10.90 -13.04 -1.36
N ALA A 222 12.16 -13.40 -1.08
CA ALA A 222 12.50 -14.38 -0.04
C ALA A 222 11.84 -14.04 1.30
N TRP A 223 11.82 -12.76 1.65
CA TRP A 223 11.13 -12.24 2.83
C TRP A 223 9.61 -12.39 2.76
N LEU A 224 8.97 -11.99 1.65
CA LEU A 224 7.52 -12.15 1.49
C LEU A 224 7.10 -13.62 1.57
N ALA A 225 7.82 -14.56 0.93
CA ALA A 225 7.49 -15.97 1.05
C ALA A 225 7.71 -16.52 2.46
N PHE A 226 8.75 -16.05 3.15
CA PHE A 226 8.95 -16.42 4.56
C PHE A 226 7.77 -15.96 5.42
N LEU A 227 7.36 -14.71 5.28
CA LEU A 227 6.23 -14.15 6.05
C LEU A 227 4.87 -14.74 5.63
N ALA A 228 4.74 -15.16 4.39
CA ALA A 228 3.54 -15.81 3.88
C ALA A 228 3.46 -17.29 4.27
N ALA A 229 4.51 -17.87 4.86
CA ALA A 229 4.51 -19.26 5.29
C ALA A 229 3.41 -19.49 6.34
N GLY A 230 2.42 -20.33 5.99
CA GLY A 230 1.21 -20.57 6.80
C GLY A 230 -0.02 -19.77 6.36
N LEU A 231 0.16 -18.71 5.56
CA LEU A 231 -0.94 -17.98 4.89
C LEU A 231 -1.31 -18.62 3.53
N HIS A 232 -0.45 -19.51 3.02
CA HIS A 232 -0.73 -20.30 1.83
C HIS A 232 -0.17 -21.72 1.98
N GLY A 233 -0.72 -22.66 1.22
CA GLY A 233 -0.27 -24.05 1.16
C GLY A 233 -0.79 -24.72 -0.11
N GLN A 234 0.05 -25.55 -0.75
CA GLN A 234 -0.32 -26.29 -1.98
C GLN A 234 -0.87 -25.42 -3.13
N GLY A 235 -0.39 -24.18 -3.26
CA GLY A 235 -0.85 -23.24 -4.31
C GLY A 235 -2.16 -22.52 -3.98
N GLU A 236 -2.72 -22.74 -2.79
CA GLU A 236 -3.95 -22.09 -2.33
C GLU A 236 -3.70 -21.19 -1.11
N ILE A 237 -4.54 -20.16 -0.96
CA ILE A 237 -4.56 -19.34 0.25
C ILE A 237 -5.23 -20.16 1.36
N SER A 238 -4.57 -20.30 2.51
CA SER A 238 -5.12 -21.01 3.67
C SER A 238 -6.25 -20.21 4.32
N ALA A 239 -7.01 -20.83 5.24
CA ALA A 239 -7.99 -20.10 6.04
C ALA A 239 -7.35 -18.91 6.78
N ALA A 240 -6.16 -19.12 7.38
CA ALA A 240 -5.40 -18.06 8.03
C ALA A 240 -4.96 -16.95 7.05
N GLY A 241 -4.68 -17.30 5.79
CA GLY A 241 -4.39 -16.35 4.72
C GLY A 241 -5.60 -15.50 4.33
N TRP A 242 -6.78 -16.10 4.23
CA TRP A 242 -8.02 -15.34 3.99
C TRP A 242 -8.33 -14.42 5.16
N ASP A 243 -8.26 -14.93 6.39
CA ASP A 243 -8.44 -14.14 7.60
C ASP A 243 -7.47 -12.95 7.65
N TYR A 244 -6.22 -13.16 7.21
CA TYR A 244 -5.21 -12.12 7.12
C TYR A 244 -5.61 -11.05 6.10
N LEU A 245 -6.00 -11.44 4.88
CA LEU A 245 -6.37 -10.51 3.82
C LEU A 245 -7.60 -9.65 4.18
N THR A 246 -8.49 -10.17 5.02
CA THR A 246 -9.66 -9.47 5.53
C THR A 246 -9.38 -8.62 6.78
N ALA A 247 -8.28 -8.88 7.48
CA ALA A 247 -7.97 -8.17 8.72
C ALA A 247 -7.64 -6.68 8.49
N ALA A 248 -7.91 -5.85 9.51
CA ALA A 248 -7.45 -4.46 9.51
C ALA A 248 -5.91 -4.39 9.39
N PRO A 249 -5.33 -3.33 8.80
CA PRO A 249 -3.88 -3.22 8.59
C PRO A 249 -3.04 -3.44 9.85
N ALA A 250 -3.50 -2.94 11.01
CA ALA A 250 -2.87 -3.21 12.30
C ALA A 250 -2.82 -4.70 12.63
N ALA A 251 -3.94 -5.40 12.50
CA ALA A 251 -4.00 -6.83 12.72
C ALA A 251 -3.16 -7.61 11.70
N GLN A 252 -3.08 -7.16 10.44
CA GLN A 252 -2.21 -7.74 9.43
C GLN A 252 -0.74 -7.64 9.83
N LEU A 253 -0.24 -6.43 10.12
CA LEU A 253 1.14 -6.23 10.50
C LEU A 253 1.50 -7.03 11.76
N ARG A 254 0.61 -7.02 12.77
CA ARG A 254 0.81 -7.77 14.00
C ARG A 254 0.91 -9.27 13.75
N ARG A 255 0.10 -9.83 12.85
CA ARG A 255 0.20 -11.25 12.46
C ARG A 255 1.53 -11.55 11.77
N LEU A 256 1.99 -10.71 10.84
CA LEU A 256 3.29 -10.89 10.20
C LEU A 256 4.44 -10.80 11.21
N TRP A 257 4.37 -9.83 12.12
CA TRP A 257 5.33 -9.65 13.21
C TRP A 257 5.40 -10.88 14.12
N GLN A 258 4.24 -11.39 14.57
CA GLN A 258 4.17 -12.60 15.39
C GLN A 258 4.62 -13.86 14.63
N GLY A 259 4.24 -13.98 13.36
CA GLY A 259 4.72 -15.03 12.47
C GLY A 259 6.24 -15.01 12.34
N TRP A 260 6.85 -13.83 12.21
CA TRP A 260 8.29 -13.69 12.27
C TRP A 260 8.83 -14.06 13.64
N LEU A 261 8.35 -13.51 14.76
CA LEU A 261 8.88 -13.81 16.10
C LEU A 261 8.90 -15.32 16.43
N HIS A 262 7.83 -16.01 16.06
CA HIS A 262 7.60 -17.41 16.43
C HIS A 262 7.93 -18.42 15.32
N ALA A 263 8.50 -17.97 14.20
CA ALA A 263 8.88 -18.88 13.11
C ALA A 263 9.92 -19.93 13.58
N PRO A 264 9.68 -21.23 13.33
CA PRO A 264 10.60 -22.29 13.73
C PRO A 264 11.92 -22.23 12.94
N PRO A 265 13.04 -22.73 13.49
CA PRO A 265 14.36 -22.70 12.84
C PRO A 265 14.36 -23.35 11.45
N ALA A 266 13.62 -24.45 11.27
CA ALA A 266 13.48 -25.13 9.97
C ALA A 266 12.88 -24.22 8.88
N LEU A 267 11.89 -23.39 9.24
CA LEU A 267 11.28 -22.43 8.31
C LEU A 267 12.25 -21.29 7.99
N ARG A 268 12.95 -20.77 9.01
CA ARG A 268 13.98 -19.74 8.80
C ARG A 268 15.08 -20.22 7.87
N SER A 269 15.60 -21.42 8.12
CA SER A 269 16.64 -22.05 7.29
C SER A 269 16.15 -22.27 5.85
N ALA A 270 14.93 -22.78 5.69
CA ALA A 270 14.32 -22.98 4.37
C ALA A 270 14.22 -21.70 3.53
N HIS A 271 14.06 -20.55 4.18
CA HIS A 271 13.96 -19.25 3.52
C HIS A 271 15.21 -18.37 3.69
N ARG A 272 16.33 -18.96 4.13
CA ARG A 272 17.61 -18.26 4.37
C ARG A 272 17.44 -16.98 5.19
N GLN A 273 16.55 -17.02 6.18
CA GLN A 273 16.38 -15.90 7.08
C GLN A 273 17.60 -15.79 7.98
N PRO A 274 17.97 -14.57 8.38
CA PRO A 274 19.03 -14.39 9.35
C PRO A 274 18.68 -15.12 10.64
N VAL A 275 19.70 -15.49 11.40
CA VAL A 275 19.50 -16.07 12.74
C VAL A 275 18.82 -17.46 12.67
N CYS A 276 18.80 -18.10 11.49
CA CYS A 276 18.20 -19.43 11.32
C CYS A 276 18.92 -20.54 12.10
N ARG A 277 20.18 -20.29 12.51
CA ARG A 277 20.99 -21.20 13.32
C ARG A 277 20.62 -21.17 14.81
N LEU A 278 19.92 -20.15 15.27
CA LEU A 278 19.54 -20.03 16.68
C LEU A 278 18.27 -20.82 16.98
N ALA A 279 18.16 -21.29 18.21
CA ALA A 279 17.02 -22.04 18.69
C ALA A 279 15.71 -21.23 18.60
N ALA A 280 14.59 -21.94 18.63
CA ALA A 280 13.27 -21.32 18.61
C ALA A 280 13.11 -20.35 19.79
N GLY A 281 12.54 -19.17 19.53
CA GLY A 281 12.26 -18.15 20.55
C GLY A 281 13.28 -17.02 20.66
N TRP A 282 14.43 -17.12 19.97
CA TRP A 282 15.46 -16.08 20.04
C TRP A 282 15.00 -14.66 19.64
N PRO A 283 14.20 -14.49 18.56
CA PRO A 283 13.68 -13.17 18.21
C PRO A 283 12.74 -12.57 19.26
N ALA A 284 11.99 -13.42 19.97
CA ALA A 284 11.14 -12.98 21.08
C ALA A 284 11.97 -12.55 22.29
N LEU A 285 13.11 -13.20 22.55
CA LEU A 285 14.07 -12.79 23.57
C LEU A 285 14.61 -11.38 23.27
N TRP A 286 15.06 -11.15 22.03
CA TRP A 286 15.55 -9.84 21.61
C TRP A 286 14.48 -8.76 21.68
N ALA A 287 13.28 -9.05 21.18
CA ALA A 287 12.13 -8.16 21.30
C ALA A 287 11.91 -7.69 22.76
N ARG A 288 12.02 -8.61 23.73
CA ARG A 288 11.91 -8.27 25.16
C ARG A 288 13.08 -7.43 25.67
N LEU A 289 14.31 -7.75 25.26
CA LEU A 289 15.50 -6.99 25.67
C LEU A 289 15.48 -5.55 25.14
N LEU A 290 15.00 -5.36 23.91
CA LEU A 290 14.89 -4.02 23.32
C LEU A 290 13.93 -3.11 24.08
N MET A 291 12.91 -3.68 24.75
CA MET A 291 12.02 -2.92 25.64
C MET A 291 12.70 -2.47 26.95
N SER A 292 13.82 -3.08 27.33
CA SER A 292 14.60 -2.71 28.51
C SER A 292 15.68 -1.66 28.22
N LEU A 293 16.01 -1.43 26.95
CA LEU A 293 16.99 -0.43 26.54
C LEU A 293 16.39 0.99 26.62
N PRO A 294 17.23 2.03 26.85
CA PRO A 294 16.77 3.41 26.84
C PRO A 294 16.16 3.78 25.47
N HIS A 295 14.88 4.13 25.47
CA HIS A 295 14.10 4.40 24.26
C HIS A 295 14.57 5.64 23.47
N ASP A 296 15.20 6.59 24.15
CA ASP A 296 15.64 7.87 23.57
C ASP A 296 17.09 7.81 23.04
N ALA A 297 17.82 6.74 23.38
CA ALA A 297 19.19 6.52 22.94
C ALA A 297 19.22 5.68 21.66
N ALA A 298 20.25 5.92 20.83
CA ALA A 298 20.57 5.00 19.75
C ALA A 298 21.50 3.91 20.27
N TRP A 299 21.30 2.68 19.82
CA TRP A 299 22.08 1.52 20.22
C TRP A 299 22.34 0.62 19.00
N GLY A 300 23.56 0.13 18.88
CA GLY A 300 23.98 -0.84 17.88
C GLY A 300 23.92 -2.27 18.41
N ALA A 301 24.47 -3.21 17.64
CA ALA A 301 24.55 -4.61 18.00
C ALA A 301 25.44 -4.83 19.23
N THR A 302 26.55 -4.10 19.34
CA THR A 302 27.49 -4.19 20.46
C THR A 302 26.81 -3.88 21.79
N GLN A 303 26.04 -2.78 21.84
CA GLN A 303 25.34 -2.38 23.07
C GLN A 303 24.21 -3.34 23.42
N VAL A 304 23.52 -3.89 22.41
CA VAL A 304 22.49 -4.91 22.63
C VAL A 304 23.11 -6.22 23.13
N ALA A 305 24.27 -6.64 22.61
CA ALA A 305 24.99 -7.82 23.07
C ALA A 305 25.42 -7.68 24.54
N ALA A 306 26.00 -6.53 24.90
CA ALA A 306 26.37 -6.24 26.28
C ALA A 306 25.15 -6.25 27.22
N ALA A 307 24.02 -5.66 26.81
CA ALA A 307 22.79 -5.67 27.57
C ALA A 307 22.19 -7.08 27.72
N LEU A 308 22.24 -7.90 26.66
CA LEU A 308 21.82 -9.30 26.68
C LEU A 308 22.62 -10.11 27.71
N LEU A 309 23.95 -10.00 27.68
CA LEU A 309 24.85 -10.68 28.61
C LEU A 309 24.60 -10.25 30.06
N ALA A 310 24.38 -8.95 30.29
CA ALA A 310 24.10 -8.44 31.63
C ALA A 310 22.71 -8.85 32.16
N ALA A 311 21.69 -8.89 31.30
CA ALA A 311 20.31 -9.12 31.70
C ALA A 311 19.92 -10.60 31.83
N ALA A 312 20.69 -11.52 31.23
CA ALA A 312 20.31 -12.92 31.12
C ALA A 312 21.49 -13.89 31.32
N PRO A 313 22.13 -13.92 32.50
CA PRO A 313 23.24 -14.83 32.79
C PRO A 313 22.88 -16.32 32.64
N GLN A 314 21.59 -16.66 32.78
CA GLN A 314 21.10 -18.01 32.51
C GLN A 314 21.27 -18.47 31.04
N LEU A 315 21.55 -17.55 30.11
CA LEU A 315 21.82 -17.86 28.71
C LEU A 315 23.29 -18.15 28.44
N ASP A 316 24.20 -17.96 29.41
CA ASP A 316 25.64 -18.17 29.20
C ASP A 316 25.97 -19.55 28.63
N PRO A 317 25.42 -20.68 29.16
CA PRO A 317 25.71 -22.00 28.60
C PRO A 317 25.23 -22.14 27.15
N TYR A 318 24.11 -21.51 26.81
CA TYR A 318 23.60 -21.50 25.44
C TYR A 318 24.50 -20.66 24.54
N LEU A 319 24.89 -19.46 24.96
CA LEU A 319 25.73 -18.56 24.17
C LEU A 319 27.09 -19.23 23.88
N CYS A 320 27.72 -19.84 24.88
CA CYS A 320 28.96 -20.60 24.70
C CYS A 320 28.80 -21.83 23.80
N ALA A 321 27.61 -22.44 23.74
CA ALA A 321 27.35 -23.59 22.87
C ALA A 321 27.14 -23.20 21.39
N HIS A 322 26.67 -21.97 21.13
CA HIS A 322 26.24 -21.55 19.80
C HIS A 322 27.13 -20.48 19.14
N PHE A 323 27.93 -19.76 19.92
CA PHE A 323 28.82 -18.71 19.44
C PHE A 323 30.26 -18.97 19.90
N ARG A 324 31.21 -18.84 18.97
CA ARG A 324 32.64 -19.00 19.25
C ARG A 324 33.30 -17.70 19.69
N THR A 325 32.77 -16.57 19.25
CA THR A 325 33.27 -15.23 19.54
C THR A 325 32.11 -14.29 19.82
N LEU A 326 32.41 -13.17 20.49
CA LEU A 326 31.43 -12.10 20.71
C LEU A 326 31.00 -11.48 19.36
N ASP A 327 31.92 -11.34 18.41
CA ASP A 327 31.64 -10.83 17.07
C ASP A 327 30.56 -11.65 16.33
N GLU A 328 30.53 -12.98 16.50
CA GLU A 328 29.49 -13.82 15.90
C GLU A 328 28.10 -13.53 16.49
N LEU A 329 28.03 -13.23 17.79
CA LEU A 329 26.79 -12.84 18.47
C LEU A 329 26.35 -11.45 18.03
N GLU A 330 27.28 -10.49 17.98
CA GLU A 330 27.02 -9.13 17.51
C GLU A 330 26.53 -9.12 16.07
N GLN A 331 27.12 -9.91 15.18
CA GLN A 331 26.65 -10.03 13.80
C GLN A 331 25.22 -10.60 13.71
N ASP A 332 24.91 -11.67 14.47
CA ASP A 332 23.56 -12.23 14.50
C ASP A 332 22.53 -11.23 15.05
N ILE A 333 22.94 -10.42 16.04
CA ILE A 333 22.11 -9.32 16.57
C ILE A 333 21.93 -8.26 15.49
N ALA A 334 22.99 -7.78 14.83
CA ALA A 334 22.92 -6.76 13.78
C ALA A 334 21.95 -7.17 12.66
N ASP A 335 22.04 -8.41 12.21
CA ASP A 335 21.15 -9.01 11.22
C ASP A 335 19.68 -9.01 11.69
N ALA A 336 19.43 -9.28 12.96
CA ALA A 336 18.10 -9.26 13.54
C ALA A 336 17.52 -7.85 13.64
N LEU A 337 18.33 -6.88 14.08
CA LEU A 337 17.96 -5.47 14.14
C LEU A 337 17.59 -4.97 12.73
N ALA A 338 18.36 -5.35 11.72
CA ALA A 338 18.04 -5.04 10.33
C ALA A 338 16.68 -5.62 9.90
N GLN A 339 16.34 -6.87 10.28
CA GLN A 339 15.01 -7.44 9.99
C GLN A 339 13.88 -6.72 10.75
N MET A 340 14.11 -6.34 12.01
CA MET A 340 13.14 -5.56 12.78
C MET A 340 12.93 -4.16 12.19
N ALA A 341 13.98 -3.54 11.63
CA ALA A 341 13.87 -2.29 10.89
C ALA A 341 13.00 -2.43 9.63
N ARG A 342 12.99 -3.60 8.97
CA ARG A 342 12.07 -3.87 7.83
C ARG A 342 10.60 -3.94 8.23
N PHE A 343 10.32 -4.26 9.49
CA PHE A 343 8.98 -4.11 10.08
C PHE A 343 8.69 -2.68 10.57
N GLY A 344 9.59 -1.72 10.32
CA GLY A 344 9.52 -0.36 10.86
C GLY A 344 9.55 -0.31 12.39
N ALA A 345 9.88 -1.41 13.06
CA ALA A 345 9.98 -1.46 14.52
C ALA A 345 11.18 -0.63 14.99
N LEU A 346 12.25 -0.65 14.19
CA LEU A 346 13.48 0.10 14.44
C LEU A 346 13.72 1.12 13.33
N GLN A 347 14.31 2.24 13.70
CA GLN A 347 14.79 3.26 12.77
C GLN A 347 16.31 3.32 12.86
N PRO A 348 17.05 3.13 11.74
CA PRO A 348 18.48 3.39 11.73
C PRO A 348 18.73 4.88 11.97
N SER A 349 19.60 5.18 12.91
CA SER A 349 19.98 6.54 13.31
C SER A 349 21.17 6.97 12.46
N SER A 350 20.93 7.56 11.29
CA SER A 350 21.98 8.26 10.56
C SER A 350 22.39 9.49 11.38
N LEU A 351 23.52 9.40 12.08
CA LEU A 351 24.10 10.55 12.77
C LEU A 351 24.49 11.60 11.70
N PRO A 352 23.95 12.83 11.76
CA PRO A 352 24.34 13.88 10.82
C PRO A 352 25.81 14.24 11.08
N GLY A 353 26.70 13.86 10.17
CA GLY A 353 28.12 14.21 10.22
C GLY A 353 29.12 13.05 10.27
N GLY A 354 28.67 11.79 10.24
CA GLY A 354 29.57 10.67 10.02
C GLY A 354 30.07 10.66 8.57
N THR A 355 31.36 10.92 8.35
CA THR A 355 32.02 10.62 7.08
C THR A 355 31.80 9.13 6.76
N GLU A 356 31.47 8.82 5.50
CA GLU A 356 31.08 7.50 4.97
C GLU A 356 32.18 6.41 5.06
N SER A 357 33.10 6.50 6.03
CA SER A 357 34.37 5.79 6.03
C SER A 357 34.54 4.75 7.13
N ASP A 358 33.46 4.24 7.72
CA ASP A 358 33.50 2.98 8.47
C ASP A 358 32.23 2.16 8.15
N GLU A 359 32.34 1.27 7.17
CA GLU A 359 31.37 0.20 6.88
C GLU A 359 31.40 -0.87 8.00
N GLY A 360 31.33 -0.43 9.26
CA GLY A 360 31.27 -1.30 10.43
C GLY A 360 29.85 -1.80 10.68
N ALA A 361 29.73 -3.06 11.09
CA ALA A 361 28.49 -3.79 11.38
C ALA A 361 27.59 -3.17 12.49
N ASP A 362 27.92 -1.99 13.02
CA ASP A 362 27.33 -1.39 14.21
C ASP A 362 26.52 -0.12 13.89
N ALA A 363 25.66 -0.18 12.88
CA ALA A 363 24.72 0.90 12.60
C ALA A 363 23.79 1.10 13.81
N PRO A 364 23.74 2.31 14.41
CA PRO A 364 22.91 2.52 15.59
C PRO A 364 21.42 2.57 15.22
N TYR A 365 20.58 1.92 16.01
CA TYR A 365 19.12 1.87 15.85
C TYR A 365 18.40 2.55 17.02
N ARG A 366 17.18 3.03 16.77
CA ARG A 366 16.25 3.53 17.79
C ARG A 366 14.90 2.84 17.67
N LEU A 367 14.23 2.62 18.79
CA LEU A 367 12.89 2.04 18.80
C LEU A 367 11.85 3.08 18.33
N THR A 368 11.07 2.74 17.31
CA THR A 368 10.02 3.63 16.80
C THR A 368 8.76 3.55 17.65
N ALA A 369 7.82 4.48 17.45
CA ALA A 369 6.48 4.37 18.04
C ALA A 369 5.77 3.07 17.61
N LEU A 370 5.99 2.64 16.37
CA LEU A 370 5.46 1.37 15.87
C LEU A 370 6.16 0.17 16.52
N GLY A 371 7.48 0.23 16.71
CA GLY A 371 8.23 -0.79 17.43
C GLY A 371 7.72 -0.97 18.85
N ARG A 372 7.52 0.13 19.58
CA ARG A 372 6.90 0.10 20.93
C ARG A 372 5.55 -0.61 20.92
N TRP A 373 4.70 -0.30 19.95
CA TRP A 373 3.40 -0.97 19.80
C TRP A 373 3.52 -2.45 19.42
N LEU A 374 4.44 -2.82 18.53
CA LEU A 374 4.66 -4.22 18.13
C LEU A 374 5.22 -5.07 19.26
N LEU A 375 6.07 -4.48 20.11
CA LEU A 375 6.69 -5.13 21.25
C LEU A 375 5.77 -5.19 22.49
N ALA A 376 4.90 -4.18 22.67
CA ALA A 376 3.98 -4.08 23.80
C ALA A 376 2.60 -3.55 23.35
N PRO A 377 1.78 -4.38 22.66
CA PRO A 377 0.54 -3.94 22.01
C PRO A 377 -0.55 -3.51 23.00
N ASP A 378 -0.51 -4.02 24.24
CA ASP A 378 -1.47 -3.67 25.28
C ASP A 378 -1.06 -2.39 26.04
N ALA A 379 0.21 -1.97 25.91
CA ALA A 379 0.76 -0.82 26.61
C ALA A 379 0.71 0.49 25.79
N ALA A 380 0.52 0.39 24.47
CA ALA A 380 0.50 1.56 23.59
C ALA A 380 -0.61 1.43 22.52
N PRO A 381 -1.30 2.53 22.16
CA PRO A 381 -2.22 2.51 21.02
C PRO A 381 -1.45 2.38 19.70
N ALA A 382 -2.04 1.72 18.72
CA ALA A 382 -1.45 1.61 17.39
C ALA A 382 -1.25 3.03 16.78
N PRO A 383 -0.06 3.34 16.24
CA PRO A 383 0.21 4.68 15.72
C PRO A 383 -0.70 5.00 14.53
N ALA A 384 -1.55 6.03 14.65
CA ALA A 384 -2.52 6.42 13.62
C ALA A 384 -1.85 6.72 12.26
N TRP A 385 -0.63 7.26 12.29
CA TRP A 385 0.13 7.61 11.09
C TRP A 385 0.64 6.39 10.31
N ALA A 386 0.87 5.25 10.97
CA ALA A 386 1.32 4.02 10.29
C ALA A 386 0.23 3.44 9.37
N TRP A 387 -1.00 3.89 9.54
CA TRP A 387 -2.17 3.46 8.77
C TRP A 387 -2.71 4.56 7.86
N SER A 388 -2.30 5.81 8.07
CA SER A 388 -2.70 6.93 7.22
C SER A 388 -1.74 7.03 6.03
N THR A 389 -2.27 6.90 4.82
CA THR A 389 -1.55 7.23 3.57
C THR A 389 -1.35 8.74 3.38
N THR A 390 -1.41 9.54 4.45
CA THR A 390 -1.19 10.98 4.39
C THR A 390 0.31 11.22 4.23
N PRO A 391 0.77 11.85 3.13
CA PRO A 391 2.18 12.17 2.99
C PRO A 391 2.60 13.06 4.17
N ALA A 392 3.69 12.68 4.85
CA ALA A 392 4.34 13.57 5.80
C ALA A 392 4.69 14.85 5.05
N ALA A 393 4.10 15.97 5.45
CA ALA A 393 4.49 17.27 4.93
C ALA A 393 6.00 17.41 5.16
N PRO A 394 6.78 17.87 4.17
CA PRO A 394 8.20 18.11 4.39
C PRO A 394 8.31 19.14 5.51
N ALA A 395 9.00 18.77 6.59
CA ALA A 395 9.42 19.71 7.60
C ALA A 395 10.39 20.69 6.94
N CYS A 396 9.87 21.81 6.45
CA CYS A 396 10.71 22.93 6.05
C CYS A 396 11.44 23.41 7.30
N ALA A 397 12.75 23.22 7.29
CA ALA A 397 13.69 23.82 8.21
C ALA A 397 13.43 25.33 8.28
N ALA A 398 13.03 25.81 9.46
CA ALA A 398 13.06 27.22 9.77
C ALA A 398 14.53 27.63 9.94
N ALA A 399 15.15 28.08 8.86
CA ALA A 399 16.40 28.82 8.89
C ALA A 399 16.24 30.02 7.95
N GLY A 400 16.12 31.21 8.53
CA GLY A 400 15.93 32.43 7.76
C GLY A 400 15.47 33.61 8.58
N SER A 401 16.11 33.86 9.73
CA SER A 401 16.12 35.18 10.34
C SER A 401 16.74 36.19 9.38
N ALA A 402 15.95 37.14 8.88
CA ALA A 402 16.45 38.34 8.22
C ALA A 402 16.12 39.57 9.08
N PRO A 403 17.05 40.53 9.24
CA PRO A 403 16.93 41.61 10.20
C PRO A 403 16.03 42.73 9.68
N ALA A 404 15.39 43.40 10.64
CA ALA A 404 14.57 44.59 10.45
C ALA A 404 15.40 45.82 10.06
N ARG A 405 14.85 46.64 9.15
CA ARG A 405 14.69 48.14 9.19
C ARG A 405 14.67 48.75 7.77
N PRO A 406 14.25 50.02 7.60
CA PRO A 406 13.13 50.73 8.24
C PRO A 406 12.23 51.46 7.20
N ALA A 407 11.21 52.12 7.71
CA ALA A 407 10.20 52.90 7.02
C ALA A 407 10.70 53.97 6.04
N SER A 408 9.93 54.19 4.97
CA SER A 408 9.77 55.50 4.34
C SER A 408 8.29 55.75 4.03
N ARG A 409 7.85 56.97 4.39
CA ARG A 409 6.53 57.55 4.17
C ARG A 409 6.48 58.19 2.77
N GLY A 410 5.28 58.27 2.19
CA GLY A 410 4.97 59.13 1.03
C GLY A 410 3.63 58.72 0.40
N CYS A 411 2.48 59.19 0.84
CA CYS A 411 1.80 60.45 0.47
C CYS A 411 1.43 60.58 -1.03
N GLY A 412 0.13 60.77 -1.32
CA GLY A 412 -0.42 61.26 -2.60
C GLY A 412 -1.38 60.26 -3.26
N SER A 413 -2.71 60.32 -3.14
CA SER A 413 -3.71 61.34 -3.57
C SER A 413 -4.51 60.84 -4.79
N ARG A 414 -5.86 60.89 -4.66
CA ARG A 414 -6.91 61.26 -5.66
C ARG A 414 -6.90 60.52 -7.02
N ALA A 415 -8.00 60.19 -7.71
CA ALA A 415 -9.41 60.55 -7.69
C ALA A 415 -10.10 59.81 -8.86
N ARG A 416 -11.42 59.53 -8.74
CA ARG A 416 -12.49 59.56 -9.80
C ARG A 416 -12.27 58.66 -11.05
N ALA A 417 -13.23 58.24 -11.88
CA ALA A 417 -14.67 58.40 -12.08
C ALA A 417 -15.14 57.11 -12.81
N ALA A 418 -16.30 56.55 -12.47
CA ALA A 418 -17.49 56.51 -13.32
C ALA A 418 -17.27 56.51 -14.85
N HIS A 419 -17.72 55.44 -15.55
CA HIS A 419 -18.56 55.60 -16.73
C HIS A 419 -19.42 54.36 -17.02
N ARG A 420 -20.73 54.63 -17.16
CA ARG A 420 -21.80 53.79 -17.72
C ARG A 420 -21.42 53.27 -19.10
N TRP A 421 -21.93 52.09 -19.51
CA TRP A 421 -22.65 51.91 -20.78
C TRP A 421 -23.71 50.81 -20.61
N ARG A 422 -24.87 51.02 -21.22
CA ARG A 422 -26.15 50.33 -21.08
C ARG A 422 -26.64 50.00 -22.50
N ARG A 423 -27.55 49.01 -22.62
CA ARG A 423 -28.51 48.75 -23.74
C ARG A 423 -27.93 48.06 -24.98
N SER A 424 -28.62 47.21 -25.75
CA SER A 424 -29.94 46.52 -25.77
C SER A 424 -29.82 45.47 -26.89
N ALA A 425 -30.24 44.20 -26.75
CA ALA A 425 -31.52 43.62 -27.22
C ALA A 425 -32.04 44.01 -28.63
N ALA A 426 -32.26 42.98 -29.48
CA ALA A 426 -33.30 42.76 -30.53
C ALA A 426 -32.70 42.15 -31.81
N ARG A 427 -32.95 40.86 -32.11
CA ARG A 427 -34.02 40.30 -32.99
C ARG A 427 -33.87 40.70 -34.46
N LEU A 428 -33.56 39.72 -35.30
CA LEU A 428 -33.75 39.75 -36.75
C LEU A 428 -34.91 38.82 -37.11
N SER A 429 -35.96 39.43 -37.63
CA SER A 429 -36.79 38.95 -38.74
C SER A 429 -36.44 39.86 -39.91
#